data_AF-A0AAJ7E4K4-F1
#
_entry.id   AF-A0AAJ7E4K4-F1
#
_cell.length_a   1.000
_cell.length_b   1.000
_cell.length_c   1.000
_cell.angle_alpha   90.00
_cell.angle_beta   90.00
_cell.angle_gamma   90.00
#
_symmetry.space_group_name_H-M   'P 1'
#
loop_
_entity.id
_entity.type
_entity.pdbx_description
1 polymer ?
#
loop_
_entity_poly.entity_id
_entity_poly.type
_entity_poly.pdbx_seq_one_letter_code
_entity_poly.pdbx_strand_id
1 'polypeptide(L)'
;SKDSEGMYSEWSSLPLEGGGQGVLGAVGGRDVVLAVVKQLASHQPSPLTTDTEVEWVLEVLRYGLSLPLTEHEALRACVYVCHAWLGALLPPAPASQPPQPAIPPPLAADPKRYAAKILSHLHNLFVPRADDSADLISKQAVLCHRVLRLARSLADSGALGPREWR
;
A
#
# COMPACT_ATOMS: atom_id res chain seq x y z
N SER A 1 34.15 22.44 14.41
CA SER A 1 33.21 21.53 13.71
C SER A 1 31.85 21.65 14.35
N LYS A 2 30.97 22.50 13.80
CA LYS A 2 29.67 22.82 14.40
C LYS A 2 28.67 23.17 13.29
N ASP A 3 28.50 22.28 12.32
CA ASP A 3 27.60 22.50 11.16
C ASP A 3 26.83 21.24 10.69
N SER A 4 26.94 20.09 11.38
CA SER A 4 26.24 18.85 10.95
C SER A 4 24.97 18.50 11.73
N GLU A 5 24.67 19.22 12.83
CA GLU A 5 23.55 18.89 13.72
C GLU A 5 22.23 19.59 13.32
N GLY A 6 22.33 20.69 12.57
CA GLY A 6 21.16 21.40 12.01
C GLY A 6 20.52 20.61 10.88
N MET A 7 21.33 20.12 9.93
CA MET A 7 20.88 19.50 8.68
C MET A 7 20.14 18.16 8.85
N TYR A 8 20.24 17.48 10.00
CA TYR A 8 19.50 16.24 10.29
C TYR A 8 18.24 16.48 11.13
N SER A 9 18.18 17.59 11.87
CA SER A 9 17.04 17.93 12.74
C SER A 9 15.83 18.43 11.95
N GLU A 10 16.06 18.89 10.72
CA GLU A 10 15.04 19.38 9.79
C GLU A 10 14.25 18.23 9.15
N TRP A 11 14.85 17.03 9.11
CA TRP A 11 14.24 15.83 8.54
C TRP A 11 13.37 15.08 9.54
N SER A 12 13.67 15.19 10.84
CA SER A 12 12.88 14.56 11.90
C SER A 12 11.62 15.34 12.27
N SER A 13 11.51 16.60 11.82
CA SER A 13 10.48 17.53 12.29
C SER A 13 9.36 17.78 11.28
N LEU A 14 9.32 17.06 10.15
CA LEU A 14 8.23 17.22 9.19
C LEU A 14 6.95 16.56 9.74
N PRO A 15 5.86 17.31 9.96
CA PRO A 15 4.61 16.72 10.39
C PRO A 15 4.10 15.79 9.29
N LEU A 16 3.92 14.51 9.62
CA LEU A 16 3.39 13.47 8.72
C LEU A 16 1.87 13.57 8.51
N GLU A 17 1.31 14.76 8.72
CA GLU A 17 -0.10 15.06 8.56
C GLU A 17 -0.33 15.74 7.21
N GLY A 18 -0.92 15.01 6.27
CA GLY A 18 -1.34 15.54 4.97
C GLY A 18 -0.54 14.97 3.80
N GLY A 19 -1.27 14.47 2.81
CA GLY A 19 -0.75 13.66 1.71
C GLY A 19 0.49 14.23 1.00
N GLY A 20 1.51 13.39 0.89
CA GLY A 20 2.47 13.47 -0.20
C GLY A 20 3.71 14.37 -0.05
N GLN A 21 3.90 15.14 1.03
CA GLN A 21 5.07 16.05 1.17
C GLN A 21 6.36 15.40 1.73
N GLY A 22 6.52 14.07 1.64
CA GLY A 22 7.78 13.38 2.00
C GLY A 22 8.81 13.38 0.87
N VAL A 23 9.99 12.76 1.10
CA VAL A 23 11.07 12.62 0.09
C VAL A 23 10.54 12.10 -1.25
N LEU A 24 9.62 11.13 -1.22
CA LEU A 24 8.98 10.59 -2.42
C LEU A 24 8.23 11.68 -3.20
N GLY A 25 7.54 12.61 -2.54
CA GLY A 25 6.91 13.75 -3.22
C GLY A 25 7.90 14.66 -3.94
N ALA A 26 9.10 14.86 -3.36
CA ALA A 26 10.12 15.75 -3.90
C ALA A 26 10.94 15.14 -5.07
N VAL A 27 11.01 13.81 -5.19
CA VAL A 27 11.89 13.13 -6.17
C VAL A 27 11.15 12.41 -7.31
N GLY A 28 9.89 12.77 -7.58
CA GLY A 28 9.10 12.07 -8.61
C GLY A 28 8.58 10.70 -8.12
N GLY A 29 8.09 10.65 -6.89
CA GLY A 29 7.70 9.41 -6.20
C GLY A 29 6.62 8.59 -6.90
N ARG A 30 5.86 9.20 -7.82
CA ARG A 30 4.94 8.48 -8.71
C ARG A 30 5.68 7.40 -9.53
N ASP A 31 6.81 7.76 -10.12
CA ASP A 31 7.56 6.84 -10.98
C ASP A 31 8.24 5.75 -10.14
N VAL A 32 8.68 6.10 -8.92
CA VAL A 32 9.15 5.13 -7.92
C VAL A 32 8.05 4.13 -7.57
N VAL A 33 6.83 4.60 -7.29
CA VAL A 33 5.68 3.74 -7.01
C VAL A 33 5.45 2.77 -8.17
N LEU A 34 5.36 3.28 -9.40
CA LEU A 34 5.09 2.46 -10.59
C LEU A 34 6.21 1.43 -10.83
N ALA A 35 7.46 1.81 -10.67
CA ALA A 35 8.59 0.90 -10.80
C ALA A 35 8.53 -0.23 -9.76
N VAL A 36 8.30 0.12 -8.48
CA VAL A 36 8.22 -0.85 -7.38
C VAL A 36 7.04 -1.80 -7.57
N VAL A 37 5.83 -1.31 -7.78
CA VAL A 37 4.65 -2.18 -7.95
C VAL A 37 4.74 -3.06 -9.19
N LYS A 38 5.35 -2.58 -10.27
CA LYS A 38 5.64 -3.39 -11.46
C LYS A 38 6.62 -4.51 -11.14
N GLN A 39 7.69 -4.21 -10.41
CA GLN A 39 8.67 -5.20 -9.97
C GLN A 39 8.01 -6.28 -9.08
N LEU A 40 7.18 -5.88 -8.12
CA LEU A 40 6.47 -6.81 -7.22
C LEU A 40 5.44 -7.68 -7.93
N ALA A 41 4.80 -7.16 -8.99
CA ALA A 41 3.84 -7.91 -9.77
C ALA A 41 4.49 -8.92 -10.74
N SER A 42 5.77 -8.71 -11.12
CA SER A 42 6.44 -9.53 -12.13
C SER A 42 7.44 -10.54 -11.57
N HIS A 43 8.04 -10.30 -10.40
CA HIS A 43 9.11 -11.16 -9.87
C HIS A 43 8.56 -12.29 -9.02
N GLN A 44 8.88 -13.52 -9.43
CA GLN A 44 8.64 -14.74 -8.66
C GLN A 44 9.96 -15.52 -8.60
N PRO A 45 10.57 -15.76 -7.41
CA PRO A 45 10.07 -15.41 -6.07
C PRO A 45 10.10 -13.90 -5.78
N SER A 46 9.47 -13.49 -4.67
CA SER A 46 9.45 -12.09 -4.24
C SER A 46 10.88 -11.57 -4.02
N PRO A 47 11.20 -10.34 -4.49
CA PRO A 47 12.52 -9.74 -4.28
C PRO A 47 12.72 -9.22 -2.85
N LEU A 48 11.65 -9.13 -2.05
CA LEU A 48 11.71 -8.65 -0.66
C LEU A 48 11.98 -9.83 0.26
N THR A 49 13.10 -9.80 0.98
CA THR A 49 13.58 -10.91 1.83
C THR A 49 13.67 -10.58 3.31
N THR A 50 13.59 -9.30 3.67
CA THR A 50 13.71 -8.81 5.05
C THR A 50 12.51 -7.94 5.47
N ASP A 51 12.24 -7.85 6.77
CA ASP A 51 11.17 -6.98 7.29
C ASP A 51 11.40 -5.51 6.91
N THR A 52 12.65 -5.04 6.93
CA THR A 52 13.00 -3.66 6.55
C THR A 52 12.62 -3.34 5.10
N GLU A 53 12.83 -4.27 4.18
CA GLU A 53 12.43 -4.10 2.78
C GLU A 53 10.91 -4.07 2.62
N VAL A 54 10.19 -4.92 3.35
CA VAL A 54 8.73 -4.91 3.36
C VAL A 54 8.19 -3.59 3.93
N GLU A 55 8.75 -3.12 5.04
CA GLU A 55 8.36 -1.83 5.66
C GLU A 55 8.61 -0.65 4.72
N TRP A 56 9.74 -0.63 4.01
CA TRP A 56 10.02 0.41 3.02
C TRP A 56 8.99 0.39 1.88
N VAL A 57 8.65 -0.80 1.36
CA VAL A 57 7.61 -0.93 0.33
C VAL A 57 6.24 -0.52 0.85
N LEU A 58 5.91 -0.76 2.11
CA LEU A 58 4.65 -0.28 2.69
C LEU A 58 4.56 1.24 2.70
N GLU A 59 5.66 1.97 2.92
CA GLU A 59 5.69 3.43 2.77
C GLU A 59 5.50 3.87 1.31
N VAL A 60 6.10 3.15 0.35
CA VAL A 60 5.87 3.39 -1.09
C VAL A 60 4.39 3.17 -1.45
N LEU A 61 3.78 2.10 -0.95
CA LEU A 61 2.35 1.81 -1.16
C LEU A 61 1.47 2.88 -0.50
N ARG A 62 1.79 3.32 0.72
CA ARG A 62 1.08 4.41 1.40
C ARG A 62 1.09 5.69 0.57
N TYR A 63 2.27 6.07 0.06
CA TYR A 63 2.43 7.23 -0.81
C TYR A 63 1.64 7.05 -2.12
N GLY A 64 1.76 5.89 -2.77
CA GLY A 64 1.02 5.56 -3.98
C GLY A 64 -0.50 5.65 -3.83
N LEU A 65 -1.03 5.16 -2.70
CA LEU A 65 -2.45 5.24 -2.35
C LEU A 65 -2.91 6.68 -2.02
N SER A 66 -1.97 7.60 -1.78
CA SER A 66 -2.23 9.03 -1.57
C SER A 66 -2.15 9.88 -2.84
N LEU A 67 -1.73 9.31 -3.98
CA LEU A 67 -1.64 10.04 -5.26
C LEU A 67 -3.02 10.52 -5.78
N PRO A 68 -3.08 11.64 -6.53
CA PRO A 68 -4.31 12.13 -7.14
C PRO A 68 -5.03 11.09 -8.01
N LEU A 69 -6.35 11.22 -8.19
CA LEU A 69 -7.14 10.24 -8.97
C LEU A 69 -6.73 10.17 -10.44
N THR A 70 -6.09 11.22 -10.96
CA THR A 70 -5.48 11.23 -12.30
C THR A 70 -4.43 10.13 -12.45
N GLU A 71 -3.79 9.70 -11.35
CA GLU A 71 -2.83 8.60 -11.30
C GLU A 71 -3.49 7.24 -11.06
N HIS A 72 -4.61 7.00 -11.74
CA HIS A 72 -5.41 5.78 -11.57
C HIS A 72 -4.61 4.49 -11.72
N GLU A 73 -3.64 4.44 -12.63
CA GLU A 73 -2.80 3.26 -12.84
C GLU A 73 -1.98 2.92 -11.59
N ALA A 74 -1.36 3.92 -10.96
CA ALA A 74 -0.57 3.74 -9.75
C ALA A 74 -1.46 3.29 -8.58
N LEU A 75 -2.63 3.93 -8.40
CA LEU A 75 -3.61 3.55 -7.39
C LEU A 75 -4.06 2.09 -7.56
N ARG A 76 -4.42 1.69 -8.79
CA ARG A 76 -4.85 0.32 -9.12
C ARG A 76 -3.74 -0.69 -8.84
N ALA A 77 -2.49 -0.37 -9.16
CA ALA A 77 -1.36 -1.25 -8.91
C ALA A 77 -1.04 -1.39 -7.41
N CYS A 78 -1.12 -0.30 -6.64
CA CYS A 78 -0.96 -0.37 -5.19
C CYS A 78 -2.04 -1.25 -4.55
N VAL A 79 -3.32 -1.05 -4.92
CA VAL A 79 -4.44 -1.90 -4.45
C VAL A 79 -4.20 -3.36 -4.79
N TYR A 80 -3.68 -3.64 -5.98
CA TYR A 80 -3.40 -5.01 -6.42
C TYR A 80 -2.38 -5.70 -5.52
N VAL A 81 -1.26 -5.04 -5.20
CA VAL A 81 -0.23 -5.57 -4.30
C VAL A 81 -0.78 -5.74 -2.88
N CYS A 82 -1.45 -4.72 -2.32
CA CYS A 82 -2.05 -4.79 -0.99
C CYS A 82 -3.07 -5.94 -0.89
N HIS A 83 -3.90 -6.12 -1.91
CA HIS A 83 -4.88 -7.19 -1.97
C HIS A 83 -4.22 -8.58 -1.98
N ALA A 84 -3.14 -8.74 -2.74
CA ALA A 84 -2.40 -10.00 -2.79
C ALA A 84 -1.78 -10.35 -1.44
N TRP A 85 -1.18 -9.37 -0.78
CA TRP A 85 -0.50 -9.55 0.51
C TRP A 85 -1.49 -9.84 1.64
N LEU A 86 -2.61 -9.12 1.70
CA LEU A 86 -3.69 -9.44 2.64
C LEU A 86 -4.36 -10.78 2.30
N GLY A 87 -4.34 -11.21 1.04
CA GLY A 87 -4.78 -12.53 0.60
C GLY A 87 -4.06 -13.68 1.30
N ALA A 88 -2.87 -13.47 1.85
CA ALA A 88 -2.13 -14.46 2.66
C ALA A 88 -2.88 -14.89 3.93
N LEU A 89 -3.84 -14.07 4.40
CA LEU A 89 -4.68 -14.35 5.57
C LEU A 89 -5.97 -15.10 5.21
N LEU A 90 -6.25 -15.27 3.93
CA LEU A 90 -7.43 -15.97 3.44
C LEU A 90 -7.06 -17.40 3.03
N PRO A 91 -8.04 -18.32 2.99
CA PRO A 91 -7.84 -19.62 2.38
C PRO A 91 -7.28 -19.47 0.96
N PRO A 92 -6.39 -20.38 0.51
CA PRO A 92 -5.77 -20.29 -0.79
C PRO A 92 -6.83 -20.18 -1.89
N ALA A 93 -6.63 -19.18 -2.75
CA ALA A 93 -7.53 -18.93 -3.87
C ALA A 93 -7.66 -20.16 -4.78
N PRO A 94 -8.85 -20.40 -5.36
CA PRO A 94 -9.02 -21.45 -6.35
C PRO A 94 -8.11 -21.18 -7.56
N ALA A 95 -7.57 -22.24 -8.16
CA ALA A 95 -6.63 -22.19 -9.28
C ALA A 95 -7.15 -21.46 -10.55
N SER A 96 -8.44 -21.10 -10.58
CA SER A 96 -9.08 -20.31 -11.63
C SER A 96 -8.82 -18.79 -11.52
N GLN A 97 -8.18 -18.31 -10.45
CA GLN A 97 -7.83 -16.90 -10.30
C GLN A 97 -6.50 -16.56 -11.01
N PRO A 98 -6.35 -15.32 -11.51
CA PRO A 98 -5.10 -14.86 -12.11
C PRO A 98 -3.95 -14.93 -11.09
N PRO A 99 -2.70 -15.14 -11.57
CA PRO A 99 -1.54 -15.25 -10.71
C PRO A 99 -1.37 -13.98 -9.87
N GLN A 100 -1.39 -14.16 -8.55
CA GLN A 100 -1.20 -13.07 -7.60
C GLN A 100 0.29 -12.70 -7.52
N PRO A 101 0.62 -11.44 -7.20
CA PRO A 101 1.96 -11.03 -6.81
C PRO A 101 2.56 -11.97 -5.77
N ALA A 102 3.88 -12.15 -5.85
CA ALA A 102 4.63 -12.92 -4.88
C ALA A 102 4.39 -12.37 -3.47
N ILE A 103 4.09 -13.26 -2.52
CA ILE A 103 4.06 -12.90 -1.10
C ILE A 103 5.51 -12.91 -0.58
N PRO A 104 6.03 -11.79 -0.02
CA PRO A 104 7.35 -11.76 0.60
C PRO A 104 7.50 -12.80 1.72
N PRO A 105 8.64 -13.49 1.88
CA PRO A 105 8.85 -14.42 2.98
C PRO A 105 8.61 -13.85 4.38
N PRO A 106 9.06 -12.61 4.73
CA PRO A 106 8.74 -12.01 6.02
C PRO A 106 7.22 -11.85 6.25
N LEU A 107 6.50 -11.45 5.19
CA LEU A 107 5.05 -11.28 5.25
C LEU A 107 4.32 -12.62 5.36
N ALA A 108 4.79 -13.65 4.67
CA ALA A 108 4.26 -15.00 4.80
C ALA A 108 4.48 -15.59 6.20
N ALA A 109 5.60 -15.23 6.85
CA ALA A 109 5.94 -15.71 8.19
C ALA A 109 5.06 -15.09 9.28
N ASP A 110 4.76 -13.79 9.20
CA ASP A 110 3.87 -13.10 10.14
C ASP A 110 2.91 -12.13 9.42
N PRO A 111 1.86 -12.65 8.75
CA PRO A 111 0.98 -11.82 7.94
C PRO A 111 0.14 -10.85 8.77
N LYS A 112 -0.15 -11.17 10.03
CA LYS A 112 -0.98 -10.33 10.92
C LYS A 112 -0.25 -9.05 11.30
N ARG A 113 1.06 -9.12 11.53
CA ARG A 113 1.90 -7.95 11.80
C ARG A 113 1.75 -6.87 10.75
N TYR A 114 1.73 -7.25 9.47
CA TYR A 114 1.65 -6.31 8.35
C TYR A 114 0.22 -5.90 8.01
N ALA A 115 -0.77 -6.71 8.35
CA ALA A 115 -2.16 -6.52 7.95
C ALA A 115 -2.74 -5.18 8.42
N ALA A 116 -2.53 -4.82 9.68
CA ALA A 116 -3.02 -3.57 10.26
C ALA A 116 -2.49 -2.35 9.49
N LYS A 117 -1.18 -2.37 9.18
CA LYS A 117 -0.51 -1.31 8.43
C LYS A 117 -1.04 -1.22 7.00
N ILE A 118 -1.22 -2.35 6.31
CA ILE A 118 -1.79 -2.38 4.96
C ILE A 118 -3.24 -1.84 4.95
N LEU A 119 -4.08 -2.26 5.90
CA LEU A 119 -5.46 -1.78 6.02
C LEU A 119 -5.52 -0.27 6.28
N SER A 120 -4.65 0.24 7.17
CA SER A 120 -4.50 1.67 7.43
C SER A 120 -4.12 2.44 6.15
N HIS A 121 -3.20 1.92 5.35
CA HIS A 121 -2.81 2.56 4.08
C HIS A 121 -3.95 2.55 3.05
N LEU A 122 -4.74 1.48 2.99
CA LEU A 122 -5.90 1.39 2.10
C LEU A 122 -6.99 2.41 2.44
N HIS A 123 -7.05 2.91 3.69
CA HIS A 123 -7.96 4.00 4.07
C HIS A 123 -7.73 5.27 3.24
N ASN A 124 -6.51 5.51 2.74
CA ASN A 124 -6.20 6.67 1.89
C ASN A 124 -7.02 6.71 0.58
N LEU A 125 -7.55 5.56 0.12
CA LEU A 125 -8.44 5.51 -1.05
C LEU A 125 -9.83 6.07 -0.78
N PHE A 126 -10.26 6.15 0.48
CA PHE A 126 -11.59 6.62 0.87
C PHE A 126 -11.61 8.12 1.14
N VAL A 127 -10.46 8.78 1.12
CA VAL A 127 -10.35 10.23 1.26
C VAL A 127 -10.85 10.90 -0.02
N PRO A 128 -11.88 11.78 0.04
CA PRO A 128 -12.32 12.57 -1.10
C PRO A 128 -11.19 13.47 -1.60
N ARG A 129 -11.12 13.69 -2.92
CA ARG A 129 -10.07 14.50 -3.55
C ARG A 129 -10.72 15.69 -4.27
N ALA A 130 -10.01 16.81 -4.39
CA ALA A 130 -10.60 18.03 -4.94
C ALA A 130 -10.78 18.01 -6.47
N ASP A 131 -10.15 17.05 -7.16
CA ASP A 131 -9.94 17.06 -8.61
C ASP A 131 -11.01 16.24 -9.37
N ASP A 132 -12.27 16.40 -8.97
CA ASP A 132 -13.33 15.42 -9.18
C ASP A 132 -14.08 15.63 -10.51
N SER A 133 -13.58 15.04 -11.59
CA SER A 133 -14.48 14.66 -12.70
C SER A 133 -15.30 13.43 -12.30
N ALA A 134 -16.54 13.33 -12.78
CA ALA A 134 -17.43 12.20 -12.47
C ALA A 134 -16.81 10.83 -12.84
N ASP A 135 -15.95 10.79 -13.87
CA ASP A 135 -15.20 9.59 -14.26
C ASP A 135 -14.16 9.17 -13.20
N LEU A 136 -13.42 10.13 -12.63
CA LEU A 136 -12.42 9.87 -11.60
C LEU A 136 -13.05 9.37 -10.30
N ILE A 137 -14.17 9.97 -9.89
CA ILE A 137 -14.96 9.49 -8.74
C ILE A 137 -15.42 8.06 -8.98
N SER A 138 -15.94 7.76 -10.17
CA SER A 138 -16.39 6.40 -10.52
C SER A 138 -15.26 5.38 -10.43
N LYS A 139 -14.08 5.73 -10.93
CA LYS A 139 -12.86 4.90 -10.83
C LYS A 139 -12.43 4.67 -9.39
N GLN A 140 -12.47 5.71 -8.54
CA GLN A 140 -12.18 5.58 -7.12
C GLN A 140 -13.17 4.64 -6.43
N ALA A 141 -14.47 4.80 -6.72
CA ALA A 141 -15.52 3.95 -6.17
C ALA A 141 -15.29 2.46 -6.48
N VAL A 142 -14.84 2.13 -7.70
CA VAL A 142 -14.50 0.75 -8.08
C VAL A 142 -13.34 0.20 -7.23
N LEU A 143 -12.31 1.00 -6.99
CA LEU A 143 -11.18 0.60 -6.12
C LEU A 143 -11.63 0.41 -4.67
N CYS A 144 -12.42 1.35 -4.14
CA CYS A 144 -12.99 1.26 -2.79
C CYS A 144 -13.85 0.01 -2.62
N HIS A 145 -14.72 -0.31 -3.59
CA HIS A 145 -15.53 -1.54 -3.55
C HIS A 145 -14.66 -2.80 -3.50
N ARG A 146 -13.55 -2.83 -4.26
CA ARG A 146 -12.61 -3.96 -4.23
C ARG A 146 -11.98 -4.12 -2.85
N VAL A 147 -11.57 -3.02 -2.22
CA VAL A 147 -11.01 -3.02 -0.86
C VAL A 147 -12.05 -3.47 0.17
N LEU A 148 -13.28 -2.95 0.10
CA LEU A 148 -14.36 -3.33 1.01
C LEU A 148 -14.73 -4.81 0.90
N ARG A 149 -14.73 -5.38 -0.31
CA ARG A 149 -14.95 -6.82 -0.51
C ARG A 149 -13.86 -7.66 0.15
N LEU A 150 -12.60 -7.27 -0.01
CA LEU A 150 -11.47 -7.92 0.66
C LEU A 150 -11.58 -7.82 2.18
N ALA A 151 -11.86 -6.62 2.70
CA ALA A 151 -12.05 -6.40 4.14
C ALA A 151 -13.18 -7.28 4.69
N ARG A 152 -14.31 -7.40 3.97
CA ARG A 152 -15.38 -8.32 4.32
C ARG A 152 -14.90 -9.77 4.36
N SER A 153 -14.17 -10.23 3.34
CA SER A 153 -13.62 -11.60 3.33
C SER A 153 -12.66 -11.87 4.50
N LEU A 154 -11.86 -10.88 4.90
CA LEU A 154 -10.97 -10.99 6.06
C LEU A 154 -11.74 -11.01 7.39
N ALA A 155 -12.84 -10.27 7.48
CA ALA A 155 -13.71 -10.28 8.64
C ALA A 155 -14.44 -11.62 8.76
N ASP A 156 -15.01 -12.12 7.66
CA ASP A 156 -15.73 -13.39 7.60
C ASP A 156 -14.81 -14.60 7.88
N SER A 157 -13.52 -14.51 7.55
CA SER A 157 -12.55 -15.58 7.84
C SER A 157 -12.10 -15.65 9.30
N GLY A 158 -12.32 -14.60 10.09
CA GLY A 158 -11.81 -14.49 11.46
C GLY A 158 -10.28 -14.45 11.55
N ALA A 159 -9.58 -14.17 10.44
CA ALA A 159 -8.11 -14.19 10.41
C ALA A 159 -7.49 -13.04 11.22
N LEU A 160 -8.22 -11.92 11.36
CA LEU A 160 -7.80 -10.71 12.07
C LEU A 160 -8.64 -10.48 13.34
N GLY A 161 -7.98 -10.13 14.43
CA GLY A 161 -8.63 -9.79 15.69
C GLY A 161 -8.90 -8.28 15.83
N PRO A 162 -9.51 -7.85 16.95
CA PRO A 162 -9.86 -6.45 17.18
C PRO A 162 -8.66 -5.48 17.27
N ARG A 163 -7.44 -6.00 17.34
CA ARG A 163 -6.22 -5.19 17.36
C ARG A 163 -5.77 -4.84 15.96
N GLU A 164 -5.90 -5.77 15.02
CA GLU A 164 -5.45 -5.59 13.64
C GLU A 164 -6.42 -4.74 12.80
N TRP A 165 -7.67 -4.59 13.25
CA TRP A 165 -8.69 -3.71 12.62
C TRP A 165 -8.62 -2.25 13.08
N ARG A 166 -7.79 -1.93 14.07
CA ARG A 166 -7.64 -0.58 14.62
C ARG A 166 -6.61 0.22 13.85
#